data_AF-A0A7I8MKM2-F1
#
_entry.id   AF-A0A7I8MKM2-F1
#
_cell.length_a   1.000
_cell.length_b   1.000
_cell.length_c   1.000
_cell.angle_alpha   90.00
_cell.angle_beta   90.00
_cell.angle_gamma   90.00
#
_symmetry.space_group_name_H-M   'P 1'
#
loop_
_entity.id
_entity.type
_entity.pdbx_description
1 polymer ?
#
loop_
_entity_poly.entity_id
_entity_poly.type
_entity_poly.pdbx_seq_one_letter_code
_entity_poly.pdbx_strand_id
1 'polypeptide(L)'
;MCLIIFSYDVHPDFKLALAANRDEFYDRPTAPIDVWKDQPDILAGRDLLGGGTWLGVSRNGRFAAITNYRDPASVRPDPPTRGRLVSDFLEGKEPPSRYLERLDAIGHRYNGFNLVIGNAETLFYYSNRGNGIQELPSGVYGLSNHLLDTP
;
A
#
# COMPACT_ATOMS: atom_id res chain seq x y z
N MET A 1 -5.86 -13.47 5.23
CA MET A 1 -5.47 -13.03 3.88
C MET A 1 -6.01 -11.62 3.63
N CYS A 2 -5.18 -10.69 3.15
CA CYS A 2 -5.66 -9.33 2.89
C CYS A 2 -6.35 -9.25 1.53
N LEU A 3 -7.37 -8.41 1.42
CA LEU A 3 -8.08 -8.13 0.16
C LEU A 3 -8.31 -6.63 0.03
N ILE A 4 -8.08 -6.10 -1.16
CA ILE A 4 -8.45 -4.75 -1.58
C ILE A 4 -9.24 -4.87 -2.87
N ILE A 5 -10.39 -4.22 -2.92
CA ILE A 5 -11.17 -4.02 -4.15
C ILE A 5 -11.32 -2.53 -4.34
N PHE A 6 -11.02 -2.03 -5.53
CA PHE A 6 -11.10 -0.60 -5.80
C PHE A 6 -11.52 -0.28 -7.22
N SER A 7 -12.18 0.86 -7.36
CA SER A 7 -12.57 1.45 -8.63
C SER A 7 -11.83 2.77 -8.79
N TYR A 8 -11.06 2.90 -9.88
CA TYR A 8 -10.29 4.09 -10.19
C TYR A 8 -10.84 4.75 -11.45
N ASP A 9 -11.28 5.99 -11.33
CA ASP A 9 -11.73 6.85 -12.43
C ASP A 9 -12.87 6.26 -13.29
N VAL A 10 -13.79 5.54 -12.64
CA VAL A 10 -14.97 4.94 -13.30
C VAL A 10 -16.29 5.45 -12.74
N HIS A 11 -16.29 6.06 -11.55
CA HIS A 11 -17.49 6.59 -10.91
C HIS A 11 -17.59 8.11 -11.15
N PRO A 12 -18.76 8.66 -11.49
CA PRO A 12 -18.91 10.09 -11.79
C PRO A 12 -18.56 11.00 -10.60
N ASP A 13 -18.84 10.55 -9.38
CA ASP A 13 -18.62 11.35 -8.16
C ASP A 13 -17.28 11.07 -7.44
N PHE A 14 -16.62 9.95 -7.74
CA PHE A 14 -15.44 9.49 -6.99
C PHE A 14 -14.31 9.09 -7.93
N LYS A 15 -13.17 9.79 -7.82
CA LYS A 15 -11.94 9.42 -8.56
C LYS A 15 -11.38 8.08 -8.10
N LEU A 16 -11.51 7.76 -6.81
CA LEU A 16 -11.11 6.48 -6.23
C LEU A 16 -12.12 6.07 -5.15
N ALA A 17 -12.66 4.87 -5.26
CA ALA A 17 -13.41 4.21 -4.19
C ALA A 17 -12.75 2.86 -3.89
N LEU A 18 -12.53 2.56 -2.61
CA LEU A 18 -11.77 1.40 -2.18
C LEU A 18 -12.36 0.78 -0.92
N ALA A 19 -12.47 -0.55 -0.93
CA ALA A 19 -12.77 -1.37 0.23
C ALA A 19 -11.59 -2.29 0.49
N ALA A 20 -11.15 -2.37 1.74
CA ALA A 20 -10.03 -3.22 2.14
C ALA A 20 -10.38 -4.03 3.39
N ASN A 21 -10.06 -5.32 3.35
CA ASN A 21 -10.03 -6.20 4.51
C ASN A 21 -8.58 -6.56 4.83
N ARG A 22 -8.14 -6.28 6.07
CA ARG A 22 -6.84 -6.68 6.57
C ARG A 22 -7.02 -7.82 7.57
N ASP A 23 -6.63 -9.01 7.13
CA ASP A 23 -6.48 -10.14 8.03
C ASP A 23 -5.05 -10.19 8.57
N GLU A 24 -4.92 -10.20 9.89
CA GLU A 24 -3.63 -10.22 10.58
C GLU A 24 -3.67 -11.13 11.81
N PHE A 25 -2.50 -11.54 12.28
CA PHE A 25 -2.35 -12.19 13.58
C PHE A 25 -2.88 -11.33 14.73
N TYR A 26 -3.57 -11.98 15.68
CA TYR A 26 -4.14 -11.34 16.87
C TYR A 26 -3.08 -10.70 17.78
N ASP A 27 -1.86 -11.22 17.77
CA ASP A 27 -0.73 -10.73 18.56
C ASP A 27 -0.01 -9.52 17.93
N ARG A 28 -0.49 -9.03 16.79
CA ARG A 28 0.01 -7.81 16.14
C ARG A 28 -0.91 -6.62 16.44
N PRO A 29 -0.65 -5.86 17.52
CA PRO A 29 -1.52 -4.78 17.95
C PRO A 29 -1.57 -3.63 16.94
N THR A 30 -2.74 -3.00 16.83
CA THR A 30 -2.96 -1.82 15.99
C THR A 30 -3.69 -0.72 16.76
N ALA A 31 -3.47 0.53 16.34
CA ALA A 31 -4.32 1.65 16.69
C ALA A 31 -5.39 1.85 15.60
N PRO A 32 -6.60 2.31 15.97
CA PRO A 32 -7.66 2.63 15.01
C PRO A 32 -7.23 3.75 14.07
N ILE A 33 -8.03 3.98 13.03
CA ILE A 33 -7.83 5.11 12.12
C ILE A 33 -7.93 6.43 12.90
N ASP A 34 -6.90 7.25 12.77
CA ASP A 34 -6.85 8.59 13.34
C ASP A 34 -5.85 9.45 12.56
N VAL A 35 -5.87 10.76 12.81
CA VAL A 35 -4.77 11.65 12.44
C VAL A 35 -3.60 11.38 13.38
N TRP A 36 -2.44 11.03 12.84
CA TRP A 36 -1.29 10.67 13.66
C TRP A 36 -0.74 11.89 14.41
N LYS A 37 -0.48 11.74 15.72
CA LYS A 37 0.01 12.85 16.56
C LYS A 37 1.42 13.31 16.19
N ASP A 38 2.28 12.37 15.80
CA ASP A 38 3.66 12.59 15.38
C ASP A 38 3.79 12.95 13.90
N GLN A 39 2.77 12.65 13.08
CA GLN A 39 2.72 12.93 11.64
C GLN A 39 1.32 13.44 11.26
N PRO A 40 0.98 14.70 11.58
CA PRO A 40 -0.39 15.23 11.53
C PRO A 40 -0.98 15.38 10.12
N ASP A 41 -0.16 15.14 9.10
CA ASP A 41 -0.59 15.07 7.71
C ASP A 41 -1.17 13.71 7.33
N ILE A 42 -1.00 12.66 8.14
CA ILE A 42 -1.42 11.29 7.84
C ILE A 42 -2.73 10.95 8.58
N LEU A 43 -3.71 10.44 7.83
CA LEU A 43 -4.91 9.80 8.33
C LEU A 43 -4.85 8.30 8.00
N ALA A 44 -4.60 7.47 9.01
CA ALA A 44 -4.42 6.03 8.82
C ALA A 44 -4.60 5.25 10.13
N GLY A 45 -4.92 3.96 10.04
CA GLY A 45 -4.68 3.03 11.14
C GLY A 45 -3.18 2.81 11.33
N ARG A 46 -2.72 2.48 12.54
CA ARG A 46 -1.28 2.30 12.82
C ARG A 46 -0.96 0.91 13.33
N ASP A 47 0.06 0.29 12.76
CA ASP A 47 0.66 -0.93 13.29
C ASP A 47 1.58 -0.57 14.46
N LEU A 48 1.22 -1.00 15.68
CA LEU A 48 1.95 -0.65 16.89
C LEU A 48 3.21 -1.50 17.09
N LEU A 49 3.34 -2.61 16.36
CA LEU A 49 4.54 -3.45 16.38
C LEU A 49 5.56 -2.98 15.34
N GLY A 50 5.10 -2.74 14.10
CA GLY A 50 5.95 -2.30 12.98
C GLY A 50 6.18 -0.79 12.89
N GLY A 51 5.31 0.01 13.51
CA GLY A 51 5.36 1.47 13.50
C GLY A 51 4.87 2.15 12.21
N GLY A 52 4.31 1.40 11.26
CA GLY A 52 3.82 1.91 9.96
C GLY A 52 2.31 1.73 9.79
N THR A 53 1.83 1.69 8.54
CA THR A 53 0.41 1.46 8.23
C THR A 53 0.21 0.55 7.02
N TRP A 54 -1.01 0.05 6.83
CA TRP A 54 -1.40 -0.79 5.69
C TRP A 54 -2.27 -0.05 4.68
N LEU A 55 -2.91 1.05 5.09
CA LEU A 55 -3.82 1.85 4.30
C LEU A 55 -3.92 3.24 4.93
N GLY A 56 -3.70 4.26 4.12
CA GLY A 56 -3.83 5.63 4.58
C GLY A 56 -3.92 6.64 3.45
N VAL A 57 -4.28 7.84 3.85
CA VAL A 57 -4.23 9.03 3.02
C VAL A 57 -3.49 10.13 3.76
N SER A 58 -3.07 11.14 3.02
CA SER A 58 -2.42 12.32 3.56
C SER A 58 -3.15 13.59 3.14
N ARG A 59 -2.99 14.67 3.91
CA ARG A 59 -3.66 15.97 3.67
C ARG A 59 -3.33 16.59 2.32
N ASN A 60 -2.18 16.25 1.73
CA ASN A 60 -1.76 16.68 0.40
C ASN A 60 -2.34 15.81 -0.73
N GLY A 61 -3.29 14.92 -0.43
CA GLY A 61 -4.01 14.11 -1.41
C GLY A 61 -3.29 12.84 -1.86
N ARG A 62 -2.23 12.41 -1.16
CA ARG A 62 -1.56 11.14 -1.46
C ARG A 62 -2.29 9.99 -0.78
N PHE A 63 -2.36 8.87 -1.48
CA PHE A 63 -3.02 7.64 -1.06
C PHE A 63 -2.04 6.48 -1.16
N ALA A 64 -2.05 5.56 -0.19
CA ALA A 64 -1.30 4.32 -0.28
C ALA A 64 -1.98 3.17 0.46
N ALA A 65 -1.89 1.98 -0.13
CA ALA A 65 -2.36 0.73 0.45
C ALA A 65 -1.43 -0.43 0.09
N ILE A 66 -1.33 -1.42 0.98
CA ILE A 66 -0.42 -2.54 0.81
C ILE A 66 -1.10 -3.87 1.14
N THR A 67 -0.78 -4.91 0.36
CA THR A 67 -1.07 -6.30 0.72
C THR A 67 0.22 -7.13 0.75
N ASN A 68 0.22 -8.19 1.54
CA ASN A 68 1.32 -9.16 1.53
C ASN A 68 1.25 -9.99 0.24
N TYR A 69 2.39 -10.36 -0.35
CA TYR A 69 2.43 -11.42 -1.36
C TYR A 69 2.69 -12.75 -0.66
N ARG A 70 1.86 -13.77 -0.93
CA ARG A 70 1.92 -15.09 -0.31
C ARG A 70 2.91 -15.96 -1.07
N ASP A 71 4.11 -16.08 -0.51
CA ASP A 71 5.14 -17.00 -0.97
C ASP A 71 5.86 -17.63 0.23
N PRO A 72 5.33 -18.75 0.77
CA PRO A 72 5.91 -19.42 1.94
C PRO A 72 7.35 -19.89 1.73
N ALA A 73 7.76 -20.17 0.49
CA ALA A 73 9.09 -20.67 0.18
C ALA A 73 10.17 -19.58 0.26
N SER A 74 9.79 -18.30 0.19
CA SER A 74 10.71 -17.17 0.13
C SER A 74 10.63 -16.22 1.34
N VAL A 75 10.07 -16.68 2.46
CA VAL A 75 9.94 -15.86 3.68
C VAL A 75 11.29 -15.68 4.34
N ARG A 76 11.71 -14.41 4.49
CA ARG A 76 12.87 -14.04 5.31
C ARG A 76 12.45 -13.89 6.77
N PRO A 77 13.31 -14.29 7.73
CA PRO A 77 13.01 -14.22 9.16
C PRO A 77 13.07 -12.80 9.73
N ASP A 78 13.96 -11.95 9.24
CA ASP A 78 14.12 -10.57 9.74
C ASP A 78 14.10 -9.52 8.61
N PRO A 79 12.97 -9.37 7.88
CA PRO A 79 12.82 -8.37 6.84
C PRO A 79 12.44 -7.00 7.44
N PRO A 80 12.77 -5.89 6.76
CA PRO A 80 12.16 -4.60 7.11
C PRO A 80 10.63 -4.67 7.01
N THR A 81 9.94 -3.95 7.89
CA THR A 81 8.48 -3.88 7.85
C THR A 81 7.97 -3.17 6.59
N ARG A 82 7.02 -3.81 5.91
CA ARG A 82 6.41 -3.28 4.68
C ARG A 82 5.44 -2.13 4.97
N GLY A 83 4.89 -2.05 6.18
CA GLY A 83 3.97 -0.96 6.54
C GLY A 83 4.63 0.41 6.56
N ARG A 84 5.97 0.47 6.66
CA ARG A 84 6.71 1.73 6.50
C ARG A 84 6.70 2.25 5.06
N LEU A 85 6.63 1.36 4.06
CA LEU A 85 6.52 1.78 2.66
C LEU A 85 5.28 2.68 2.45
N VAL A 86 4.19 2.37 3.14
CA VAL A 86 2.96 3.16 3.09
C VAL A 86 3.14 4.49 3.80
N SER A 87 3.62 4.49 5.06
CA SER A 87 3.80 5.75 5.81
C SER A 87 4.86 6.68 5.20
N ASP A 88 5.99 6.13 4.74
CA ASP A 88 7.08 6.90 4.11
C ASP A 88 6.59 7.58 2.82
N PHE A 89 5.76 6.87 2.04
CA PHE A 89 5.11 7.47 0.88
C PHE A 89 4.15 8.59 1.31
N LEU A 90 3.29 8.37 2.31
CA LEU A 90 2.31 9.38 2.74
C LEU A 90 2.96 10.64 3.33
N GLU A 91 4.10 10.52 4.02
CA GLU A 91 4.85 11.64 4.60
C GLU A 91 5.65 12.44 3.55
N GLY A 92 6.12 11.77 2.50
CA GLY A 92 6.98 12.41 1.50
C GLY A 92 6.30 13.50 0.67
N LYS A 93 7.02 13.99 -0.36
CA LYS A 93 6.49 14.94 -1.36
C LYS A 93 6.82 14.58 -2.81
N GLU A 94 7.55 13.49 -3.04
CA GLU A 94 7.97 13.11 -4.39
C GLU A 94 6.80 12.56 -5.22
N PRO A 95 6.84 12.66 -6.56
CA PRO A 95 5.83 12.02 -7.41
C PRO A 95 5.75 10.50 -7.14
N PRO A 96 4.56 9.86 -7.27
CA PRO A 96 4.43 8.41 -7.07
C PRO A 96 5.42 7.56 -7.85
N SER A 97 5.64 7.89 -9.13
CA SER A 97 6.62 7.21 -9.98
C SER A 97 8.04 7.25 -9.41
N ARG A 98 8.50 8.40 -8.92
CA ARG A 98 9.85 8.56 -8.33
C ARG A 98 10.02 7.77 -7.04
N TYR A 99 9.00 7.75 -6.18
CA TYR A 99 9.01 6.91 -4.98
C TYR A 99 9.18 5.43 -5.35
N LEU A 100 8.42 4.96 -6.36
CA LEU A 100 8.48 3.57 -6.81
C LEU A 100 9.81 3.22 -7.48
N GLU A 101 10.40 4.11 -8.29
CA GLU A 101 11.72 3.91 -8.88
C GLU A 101 12.79 3.66 -7.81
N ARG A 102 12.76 4.44 -6.72
CA ARG A 102 13.68 4.26 -5.58
C ARG A 102 13.39 2.98 -4.81
N LEU A 103 12.11 2.65 -4.63
CA LEU A 103 11.68 1.43 -3.97
C LEU A 103 12.10 0.19 -4.76
N ASP A 104 12.03 0.22 -6.08
CA ASP A 104 12.35 -0.93 -6.94
C ASP A 104 13.82 -1.37 -6.77
N ALA A 105 14.74 -0.39 -6.69
CA ALA A 105 16.16 -0.64 -6.44
C ALA A 105 16.42 -1.39 -5.11
N ILE A 106 15.52 -1.30 -4.14
CA ILE A 106 15.67 -1.88 -2.79
C ILE A 106 14.57 -2.90 -2.44
N GLY A 107 13.65 -3.19 -3.36
CA GLY A 107 12.45 -4.00 -3.12
C GLY A 107 12.77 -5.44 -2.74
N HIS A 108 13.89 -5.96 -3.24
CA HIS A 108 14.42 -7.30 -2.93
C HIS A 108 14.78 -7.52 -1.45
N ARG A 109 14.90 -6.44 -0.64
CA ARG A 109 15.18 -6.53 0.80
C ARG A 109 13.93 -6.89 1.63
N TYR A 110 12.74 -6.69 1.08
CA TYR A 110 11.48 -6.94 1.77
C TYR A 110 10.94 -8.34 1.46
N ASN A 111 10.17 -8.92 2.38
CA ASN A 111 9.28 -10.03 2.03
C ASN A 111 8.27 -9.60 0.97
N GLY A 112 7.74 -10.55 0.20
CA GLY A 112 6.86 -10.26 -0.92
C GLY A 112 5.69 -9.34 -0.57
N PHE A 113 5.38 -8.37 -1.44
CA PHE A 113 4.28 -7.42 -1.23
C PHE A 113 3.70 -6.90 -2.54
N ASN A 114 2.52 -6.32 -2.41
CA ASN A 114 1.90 -5.50 -3.43
C ASN A 114 1.59 -4.14 -2.83
N LEU A 115 1.83 -3.09 -3.58
CA LEU A 115 1.69 -1.71 -3.16
C LEU A 115 0.88 -0.96 -4.22
N VAL A 116 -0.19 -0.29 -3.79
CA VAL A 116 -0.95 0.64 -4.61
C VAL A 116 -0.74 2.02 -4.01
N ILE A 117 -0.19 2.95 -4.79
CA ILE A 117 0.02 4.34 -4.36
C ILE A 117 -0.46 5.32 -5.42
N GLY A 118 -0.85 6.51 -5.00
CA GLY A 118 -1.27 7.53 -5.94
C GLY A 118 -1.45 8.90 -5.31
N ASN A 119 -1.91 9.82 -6.15
CA ASN A 119 -2.35 11.15 -5.79
C ASN A 119 -3.68 11.45 -6.53
N ALA A 120 -4.09 12.72 -6.58
CA ALA A 120 -5.32 13.11 -7.27
C ALA A 120 -5.31 12.87 -8.79
N GLU A 121 -4.13 12.69 -9.40
CA GLU A 121 -3.95 12.62 -10.85
C GLU A 121 -3.66 11.20 -11.35
N THR A 122 -2.86 10.44 -10.60
CA THR A 122 -2.30 9.16 -11.04
C THR A 122 -2.37 8.11 -9.94
N LEU A 123 -2.53 6.85 -10.35
CA LEU A 123 -2.54 5.68 -9.47
C LEU A 123 -1.57 4.64 -10.03
N PHE A 124 -0.74 4.08 -9.17
CA PHE A 124 0.28 3.11 -9.54
C PHE A 124 0.12 1.84 -8.72
N TYR A 125 0.44 0.72 -9.37
CA TYR A 125 0.64 -0.58 -8.77
C TYR A 125 2.10 -0.99 -8.89
N TYR A 126 2.63 -1.59 -7.83
CA TYR A 126 3.95 -2.18 -7.79
C TYR A 126 3.95 -3.44 -6.93
N SER A 127 4.70 -4.45 -7.36
CA SER A 127 5.02 -5.63 -6.55
C SER A 127 6.48 -5.97 -6.72
N ASN A 128 7.19 -6.24 -5.63
CA ASN A 128 8.56 -6.76 -5.69
C ASN A 128 8.64 -8.21 -6.20
N ARG A 129 7.49 -8.81 -6.54
CA ARG A 129 7.33 -10.09 -7.24
C ARG A 129 6.71 -9.94 -8.63
N GLY A 130 6.37 -8.71 -9.04
CA GLY A 130 5.74 -8.42 -10.31
C GLY A 130 6.73 -7.97 -11.39
N ASN A 131 6.17 -7.52 -12.52
CA ASN A 131 6.93 -7.10 -13.70
C ASN A 131 7.16 -5.58 -13.72
N GLY A 132 7.67 -5.03 -12.61
CA GLY A 132 7.98 -3.61 -12.48
C GLY A 132 6.79 -2.72 -12.11
N ILE A 133 6.97 -1.42 -12.31
CA ILE A 133 6.04 -0.35 -11.93
C ILE A 133 4.97 -0.20 -13.02
N GLN A 134 3.71 -0.13 -12.60
CA GLN A 134 2.56 0.00 -13.50
C GLN A 134 1.74 1.23 -13.11
N GLU A 135 1.54 2.16 -14.05
CA GLU A 135 0.47 3.16 -13.91
C GLU A 135 -0.85 2.49 -14.28
N LEU A 136 -1.84 2.59 -13.39
CA LEU A 136 -3.13 1.96 -13.58
C LEU A 136 -4.03 2.87 -14.43
N PRO A 137 -4.58 2.38 -15.56
CA PRO A 137 -5.62 3.10 -16.26
C PRO A 137 -6.93 3.11 -15.46
N SER A 138 -7.93 3.85 -15.93
CA SER A 138 -9.27 3.81 -15.34
C SER A 138 -9.82 2.38 -15.37
N GLY A 139 -10.36 1.89 -14.25
CA GLY A 139 -10.80 0.50 -14.14
C GLY A 139 -11.29 0.07 -12.76
N VAL A 140 -11.67 -1.20 -12.67
CA VAL A 140 -12.02 -1.89 -11.42
C VAL A 140 -11.02 -2.99 -11.20
N TYR A 141 -10.49 -3.08 -9.99
CA TYR A 141 -9.33 -3.90 -9.66
C TYR A 141 -9.55 -4.72 -8.39
N GLY A 142 -9.00 -5.92 -8.39
CA GLY A 142 -8.91 -6.81 -7.24
C GLY A 142 -7.45 -7.09 -6.87
N LEU A 143 -7.12 -6.89 -5.60
CA LEU A 143 -5.79 -7.16 -5.07
C LEU A 143 -5.88 -7.96 -3.77
N SER A 144 -5.47 -9.23 -3.83
CA SER A 144 -5.38 -10.11 -2.68
C SER A 144 -3.92 -10.30 -2.27
N ASN A 145 -3.51 -11.53 -1.95
CA ASN A 145 -2.14 -11.88 -1.58
C ASN A 145 -1.29 -12.44 -2.73
N HIS A 146 -1.66 -12.15 -3.97
CA HIS A 146 -0.85 -12.44 -5.16
C HIS A 146 -0.79 -11.16 -6.03
N LEU A 147 -0.35 -11.24 -7.27
CA LEU A 147 -0.34 -10.10 -8.20
C LEU A 147 -1.75 -9.55 -8.45
N LEU A 148 -1.81 -8.29 -8.92
CA LEU A 148 -3.05 -7.62 -9.30
C LEU A 148 -3.86 -8.46 -10.30
N ASP A 149 -5.17 -8.56 -10.07
CA ASP A 149 -6.15 -9.26 -10.92
C ASP A 149 -5.81 -10.72 -11.25
N THR A 150 -5.04 -11.40 -10.39
CA THR A 150 -4.87 -12.85 -10.48
C THR A 150 -5.91 -13.59 -9.62
N PRO A 151 -6.41 -14.76 -10.07
CA PRO A 151 -7.37 -15.59 -9.33
C PRO A 151 -6.92 -15.97 -7.90
#